data_AF-A0A537MST5-F1
#
_entry.id   AF-A0A537MST5-F1
#
_cell.length_a   1.000
_cell.length_b   1.000
_cell.length_c   1.000
_cell.angle_alpha   90.00
_cell.angle_beta   90.00
_cell.angle_gamma   90.00
#
_symmetry.space_group_name_H-M   'P 1'
#
loop_
_entity.id
_entity.type
_entity.pdbx_description
1 polymer ?
#
loop_
_entity_poly.entity_id
_entity_poly.type
_entity_poly.pdbx_seq_one_letter_code
_entity_poly.pdbx_strand_id
1 'polypeptide(L)'
;RAMAPLLAAPRAAFVQTRIEWGNGEQNWLTRAQRLMQDAHFAVEQDVRARRGVPFQFNGTGGIWRRAAVEEAGGWSHDTLSEDLDLVLRTHLKGWTGLFLMEPHVVGELPQRLEDFSAQQSRWSKGFVQVARKLLPQVWQSSWSGEAKLTTTVALGQQLVFPALVVGAVGLVLSIIGHGHLTGFFRFLLWLWLLGLMAVLFGTTWAGWHRLRRGAPGRYVATALSVPALIVYLAVANAGAIIAAAFGRKTEFNRTPKTGT
;
A
#
# COMPACT_ATOMS: atom_id res chain seq x y z
N ARG A 1 6.50 10.83 22.84
CA ARG A 1 6.84 9.39 22.96
C ARG A 1 7.67 8.88 21.79
N ALA A 2 7.36 9.21 20.52
CA ALA A 2 8.18 8.79 19.36
C ALA A 2 9.59 9.44 19.28
N MET A 3 9.79 10.62 19.87
CA MET A 3 11.08 11.32 19.87
C MET A 3 12.21 10.54 20.56
N ALA A 4 11.93 9.90 21.70
CA ALA A 4 12.96 9.20 22.47
C ALA A 4 13.59 8.03 21.68
N PRO A 5 12.82 7.12 21.04
CA PRO A 5 13.37 6.12 20.14
C PRO A 5 14.18 6.69 18.97
N LEU A 6 13.73 7.81 18.37
CA LEU A 6 14.49 8.46 17.29
C LEU A 6 15.85 8.95 17.80
N LEU A 7 15.89 9.61 18.95
CA LEU A 7 17.14 10.11 19.54
C LEU A 7 18.08 8.98 19.95
N ALA A 8 17.54 7.87 20.47
CA ALA A 8 18.30 6.69 20.86
C ALA A 8 18.87 5.89 19.68
N ALA A 9 18.35 6.09 18.46
CA ALA A 9 18.83 5.45 17.24
C ALA A 9 19.42 6.49 16.27
N PRO A 10 20.74 6.79 16.33
CA PRO A 10 21.35 7.85 15.55
C PRO A 10 21.22 7.69 14.04
N ARG A 11 21.15 6.45 13.54
CA ARG A 11 20.98 6.11 12.11
C ARG A 11 19.53 6.02 11.65
N ALA A 12 18.56 6.19 12.54
CA ALA A 12 17.16 6.28 12.15
C ALA A 12 16.87 7.66 11.54
N ALA A 13 16.42 7.67 10.28
CA ALA A 13 15.94 8.85 9.57
C ALA A 13 14.55 9.26 10.06
N PHE A 14 13.70 8.31 10.41
CA PHE A 14 12.34 8.59 10.84
C PHE A 14 11.81 7.54 11.81
N VAL A 15 10.75 7.93 12.51
CA VAL A 15 9.87 7.03 13.27
C VAL A 15 8.48 7.14 12.68
N GLN A 16 7.89 6.02 12.30
CA GLN A 16 6.47 5.89 11.94
C GLN A 16 5.76 5.16 13.07
N THR A 17 4.63 5.69 13.53
CA THR A 17 3.73 5.00 14.44
C THR A 17 2.57 4.41 13.66
N ARG A 18 1.95 3.37 14.23
CA ARG A 18 0.71 2.82 13.70
C ARG A 18 -0.39 3.89 13.59
N ILE A 19 -1.19 3.81 12.54
CA ILE A 19 -2.45 4.54 12.42
C ILE A 19 -3.60 3.60 12.81
N GLU A 20 -4.44 4.04 13.75
CA GLU A 20 -5.71 3.41 14.10
C GLU A 20 -6.84 4.15 13.40
N TRP A 21 -7.84 3.43 12.89
CA TRP A 21 -8.91 4.02 12.09
C TRP A 21 -10.15 4.23 12.95
N GLY A 22 -10.40 5.47 13.37
CA GLY A 22 -11.49 5.80 14.29
C GLY A 22 -12.87 5.45 13.72
N ASN A 23 -13.07 5.67 12.42
CA ASN A 23 -14.30 5.35 11.70
C ASN A 23 -14.26 3.96 11.01
N GLY A 24 -13.36 3.07 11.43
CA GLY A 24 -13.16 1.78 10.79
C GLY A 24 -14.40 0.87 10.76
N GLU A 25 -15.31 1.01 11.73
CA GLU A 25 -16.54 0.21 11.81
C GLU A 25 -17.76 0.87 11.16
N GLN A 26 -17.63 2.09 10.63
CA GLN A 26 -18.75 2.93 10.19
C GLN A 26 -19.62 2.27 9.11
N ASN A 27 -19.01 1.64 8.10
CA ASN A 27 -19.72 0.95 7.03
C ASN A 27 -18.89 -0.21 6.45
N TRP A 28 -19.43 -0.91 5.44
CA TRP A 28 -18.75 -2.08 4.86
C TRP A 28 -17.41 -1.70 4.20
N LEU A 29 -17.35 -0.52 3.58
CA LEU A 29 -16.17 -0.02 2.88
C LEU A 29 -15.06 0.37 3.87
N THR A 30 -15.40 1.06 4.96
CA THR A 30 -14.41 1.39 6.01
C THR A 30 -13.89 0.13 6.70
N ARG A 31 -14.72 -0.90 6.89
CA ARG A 31 -14.29 -2.20 7.45
C ARG A 31 -13.31 -2.92 6.52
N ALA A 32 -13.60 -2.97 5.22
CA ALA A 32 -12.71 -3.56 4.23
C ALA A 32 -11.36 -2.82 4.17
N GLN A 33 -11.39 -1.48 4.14
CA GLN A 33 -10.19 -0.66 4.18
C GLN A 33 -9.39 -0.86 5.47
N ARG A 34 -10.04 -0.85 6.63
CA ARG A 34 -9.40 -1.12 7.93
C ARG A 34 -8.71 -2.47 7.93
N LEU A 35 -9.37 -3.52 7.44
CA LEU A 35 -8.79 -4.86 7.38
C LEU A 35 -7.47 -4.88 6.58
N MET A 36 -7.46 -4.22 5.42
CA MET A 36 -6.26 -4.13 4.57
C MET A 36 -5.16 -3.27 5.22
N GLN A 37 -5.52 -2.12 5.81
CA GLN A 37 -4.56 -1.22 6.42
C GLN A 37 -4.00 -1.74 7.75
N ASP A 38 -4.79 -2.49 8.53
CA ASP A 38 -4.33 -3.15 9.74
C ASP A 38 -3.21 -4.16 9.43
N ALA A 39 -3.33 -4.90 8.33
CA ALA A 39 -2.27 -5.78 7.85
C ALA A 39 -1.01 -5.01 7.50
N HIS A 40 -1.16 -3.89 6.77
CA HIS A 40 -0.05 -3.03 6.39
C HIS A 40 0.71 -2.52 7.62
N PHE A 41 0.02 -1.86 8.56
CA PHE A 41 0.68 -1.27 9.72
C PHE A 41 1.12 -2.30 10.76
N ALA A 42 0.25 -3.23 11.16
CA ALA A 42 0.52 -4.11 12.30
C ALA A 42 1.35 -5.35 11.95
N VAL A 43 1.54 -5.64 10.66
CA VAL A 43 2.32 -6.79 10.22
C VAL A 43 3.42 -6.34 9.28
N GLU A 44 3.09 -5.80 8.11
CA GLU A 44 4.08 -5.54 7.06
C GLU A 44 5.14 -4.51 7.51
N GLN A 45 4.72 -3.34 8.01
CA GLN A 45 5.63 -2.29 8.44
C GLN A 45 6.48 -2.71 9.65
N ASP A 46 5.86 -3.34 10.65
CA ASP A 46 6.57 -3.83 11.83
C ASP A 46 7.63 -4.88 11.46
N VAL A 47 7.29 -5.84 10.59
CA VAL A 47 8.24 -6.86 10.14
C VAL A 47 9.39 -6.24 9.35
N ARG A 48 9.09 -5.33 8.40
CA ARG A 48 10.13 -4.68 7.58
C ARG A 48 11.07 -3.82 8.42
N ALA A 49 10.52 -3.03 9.36
CA ALA A 49 11.31 -2.23 10.28
C ALA A 49 12.23 -3.10 11.15
N ARG A 50 11.73 -4.21 11.70
CA ARG A 50 12.54 -5.16 12.50
C ARG A 50 13.62 -5.85 11.69
N ARG A 51 13.38 -6.08 10.40
CA ARG A 51 14.35 -6.65 9.45
C ARG A 51 15.36 -5.60 8.94
N GLY A 52 15.14 -4.32 9.25
CA GLY A 52 15.98 -3.23 8.75
C GLY A 52 15.87 -3.00 7.25
N VAL A 53 14.81 -3.49 6.61
CA VAL A 53 14.53 -3.25 5.18
C VAL A 53 13.62 -2.02 5.04
N PRO A 54 13.66 -1.31 3.90
CA PRO A 54 12.82 -0.14 3.70
C PRO A 54 11.34 -0.45 3.85
N PHE A 55 10.62 0.44 4.53
CA PHE A 55 9.17 0.43 4.68
C PHE A 55 8.63 1.86 4.60
N GLN A 56 7.35 1.99 4.26
CA GLN A 56 6.74 3.27 3.93
C GLN A 56 6.55 4.17 5.15
N PHE A 57 6.84 5.46 4.98
CA PHE A 57 6.31 6.54 5.82
C PHE A 57 4.98 6.99 5.22
N ASN A 58 3.92 7.09 6.01
CA ASN A 58 2.54 7.27 5.50
C ASN A 58 2.04 8.72 5.61
N GLY A 59 2.94 9.69 5.59
CA GLY A 59 2.63 11.12 5.66
C GLY A 59 2.06 11.64 6.99
N THR A 60 1.68 10.76 7.92
CA THR A 60 1.16 11.12 9.26
C THR A 60 1.60 10.11 10.32
N GLY A 61 1.47 10.48 11.59
CA GLY A 61 1.83 9.59 12.70
C GLY A 61 3.32 9.32 12.80
N GLY A 62 4.16 10.27 12.40
CA GLY A 62 5.60 10.05 12.43
C GLY A 62 6.41 11.33 12.44
N ILE A 63 7.69 11.19 12.73
CA ILE A 63 8.65 12.29 12.81
C ILE A 63 9.91 11.94 12.03
N TRP A 64 10.52 12.97 11.43
CA TRP A 64 11.76 12.85 10.66
C TRP A 64 12.91 13.54 11.38
N ARG A 65 14.10 12.96 11.25
CA ARG A 65 15.36 13.60 11.60
C ARG A 65 15.75 14.56 10.48
N ARG A 66 15.86 15.84 10.81
CA ARG A 66 16.23 16.90 9.87
C ARG A 66 17.48 16.58 9.05
N ALA A 67 18.56 16.14 9.70
CA ALA A 67 19.82 15.80 9.02
C ALA A 67 19.65 14.73 7.94
N ALA A 68 18.80 13.72 8.17
CA ALA A 68 18.53 12.67 7.18
C ALA A 68 17.77 13.23 5.97
N VAL A 69 16.80 14.12 6.23
CA VAL A 69 16.04 14.80 5.16
C VAL A 69 16.97 15.66 4.31
N GLU A 70 17.85 16.44 4.94
CA GLU A 70 18.81 17.32 4.26
C GLU A 70 19.82 16.49 3.43
N GLU A 71 20.38 15.42 3.99
CA GLU A 71 21.33 14.54 3.28
C GLU A 71 20.70 13.80 2.09
N ALA A 72 19.40 13.50 2.17
CA ALA A 72 18.65 12.94 1.06
C ALA A 72 18.31 13.95 -0.03
N GLY A 73 18.52 15.26 0.19
CA GLY A 73 18.20 16.33 -0.76
C GLY A 73 16.81 16.94 -0.56
N GLY A 74 16.21 16.79 0.62
CA GLY A 74 14.93 17.43 0.97
C GLY A 74 13.69 16.68 0.47
N TRP A 75 12.52 17.31 0.66
CA TRP A 75 11.26 16.86 0.09
C TRP A 75 11.22 17.15 -1.41
N SER A 76 10.68 16.21 -2.19
CA SER A 76 10.66 16.29 -3.65
C SER A 76 9.23 16.24 -4.17
N HIS A 77 8.88 17.18 -5.04
CA HIS A 77 7.52 17.31 -5.62
C HIS A 77 7.37 16.61 -6.98
N ASP A 78 8.37 15.86 -7.41
CA ASP A 78 8.39 15.15 -8.69
C ASP A 78 7.58 13.84 -8.69
N THR A 79 7.23 13.35 -7.52
CA THR A 79 6.35 12.19 -7.34
C THR A 79 5.16 12.53 -6.45
N LEU A 80 4.02 11.88 -6.70
CA LEU A 80 2.81 12.03 -5.87
C LEU A 80 2.93 11.38 -4.48
N SER A 81 3.99 10.58 -4.26
CA SER A 81 4.31 9.92 -2.99
C SER A 81 5.68 10.40 -2.49
N GLU A 82 5.75 11.69 -2.19
CA GLU A 82 6.95 12.39 -1.70
C GLU A 82 7.54 11.76 -0.43
N ASP A 83 6.69 11.14 0.40
CA ASP A 83 7.06 10.40 1.60
C ASP A 83 7.82 9.10 1.28
N LEU A 84 7.28 8.27 0.39
CA LEU A 84 7.91 7.03 -0.06
C LEU A 84 9.21 7.30 -0.83
N ASP A 85 9.22 8.35 -1.65
CA ASP A 85 10.42 8.82 -2.35
C ASP A 85 11.55 9.16 -1.36
N LEU A 86 11.23 9.94 -0.32
CA LEU A 86 12.18 10.33 0.72
C LEU A 86 12.68 9.13 1.53
N VAL A 87 11.81 8.16 1.84
CA VAL A 87 12.20 6.89 2.49
C VAL A 87 13.29 6.19 1.69
N LEU A 88 13.10 6.00 0.39
CA LEU A 88 14.06 5.25 -0.42
C LEU A 88 15.38 6.03 -0.58
N ARG A 89 15.32 7.35 -0.79
CA ARG A 89 16.54 8.18 -0.86
C ARG A 89 17.33 8.16 0.45
N THR A 90 16.67 8.25 1.60
CA THR A 90 17.34 8.17 2.90
C THR A 90 17.96 6.78 3.12
N HIS A 91 17.27 5.69 2.76
CA HIS A 91 17.85 4.35 2.83
C HIS A 91 19.03 4.15 1.87
N LEU A 92 19.03 4.80 0.70
CA LEU A 92 20.16 4.76 -0.25
C LEU A 92 21.39 5.48 0.31
N LYS A 93 21.19 6.43 1.23
CA LYS A 93 22.23 7.08 2.05
C LYS A 93 22.57 6.29 3.33
N GLY A 94 22.03 5.08 3.47
CA GLY A 94 22.29 4.16 4.58
C GLY A 94 21.56 4.51 5.89
N TRP A 95 20.57 5.40 5.86
CA TRP A 95 19.69 5.61 7.00
C TRP A 95 18.68 4.46 7.13
N THR A 96 18.09 4.33 8.31
CA THR A 96 17.06 3.32 8.61
C THR A 96 15.74 3.99 9.04
N GLY A 97 14.65 3.21 9.06
CA GLY A 97 13.38 3.64 9.67
C GLY A 97 13.10 2.87 10.95
N LEU A 98 12.37 3.49 11.88
CA LEU A 98 11.80 2.81 13.04
C LEU A 98 10.28 2.78 12.94
N PHE A 99 9.69 1.67 13.33
CA PHE A 99 8.25 1.52 13.43
C PHE A 99 7.83 1.27 14.88
N LEU A 100 6.80 1.98 15.33
CA LEU A 100 6.22 1.83 16.67
C LEU A 100 4.76 1.42 16.57
N MET A 101 4.42 0.29 17.19
CA MET A 101 3.02 -0.13 17.35
C MET A 101 2.23 0.83 18.24
N GLU A 102 2.88 1.42 19.24
CA GLU A 102 2.31 2.39 20.18
C GLU A 102 3.31 3.52 20.50
N PRO A 103 2.85 4.76 20.76
CA PRO A 103 1.45 5.18 20.68
C PRO A 103 0.98 5.21 19.23
N HIS A 104 -0.25 4.77 18.97
CA HIS A 104 -0.88 4.98 17.68
C HIS A 104 -1.42 6.41 17.54
N VAL A 105 -1.65 6.83 16.30
CA VAL A 105 -2.44 8.03 15.98
C VAL A 105 -3.78 7.62 15.41
N VAL A 106 -4.82 8.42 15.62
CA VAL A 106 -6.14 8.16 15.05
C VAL A 106 -6.26 8.84 13.69
N GLY A 107 -6.61 8.06 12.67
CA GLY A 107 -6.89 8.49 11.32
C GLY A 107 -8.35 8.24 10.92
N GLU A 108 -8.73 8.80 9.78
CA GLU A 108 -10.07 8.70 9.20
C GLU A 108 -9.98 8.07 7.79
N LEU A 109 -10.83 7.08 7.54
CA LEU A 109 -10.96 6.40 6.26
C LEU A 109 -12.03 7.07 5.38
N PRO A 110 -11.84 7.11 4.05
CA PRO A 110 -12.90 7.49 3.12
C PRO A 110 -14.16 6.63 3.29
N GLN A 111 -15.33 7.28 3.41
CA GLN A 111 -16.61 6.59 3.57
C GLN A 111 -17.33 6.31 2.25
N ARG A 112 -16.90 6.96 1.15
CA ARG A 112 -17.46 6.81 -0.20
C ARG A 112 -16.46 6.13 -1.13
N LEU A 113 -16.97 5.33 -2.07
CA LEU A 113 -16.15 4.63 -3.07
C LEU A 113 -15.37 5.59 -3.97
N GLU A 114 -15.98 6.72 -4.35
CA GLU A 114 -15.35 7.75 -5.19
C GLU A 114 -14.12 8.35 -4.51
N ASP A 115 -14.25 8.72 -3.22
CA ASP A 115 -13.16 9.29 -2.42
C ASP A 115 -12.01 8.29 -2.23
N PHE A 116 -12.37 7.03 -1.97
CA PHE A 116 -11.40 5.95 -1.84
C PHE A 116 -10.69 5.65 -3.17
N SER A 117 -11.44 5.60 -4.28
CA SER A 117 -10.86 5.42 -5.61
C SER A 117 -9.91 6.55 -5.97
N ALA A 118 -10.27 7.80 -5.71
CA ALA A 118 -9.40 8.95 -5.95
C ALA A 118 -8.11 8.87 -5.11
N GLN A 119 -8.23 8.49 -3.83
CA GLN A 119 -7.08 8.29 -2.95
C GLN A 119 -6.18 7.16 -3.46
N GLN A 120 -6.75 6.00 -3.81
CA GLN A 120 -6.02 4.86 -4.32
C GLN A 120 -5.32 5.18 -5.65
N SER A 121 -6.00 5.88 -6.56
CA SER A 121 -5.42 6.34 -7.83
C SER A 121 -4.14 7.15 -7.59
N ARG A 122 -4.18 8.07 -6.62
CA ARG A 122 -3.03 8.90 -6.26
C ARG A 122 -1.86 8.06 -5.75
N TRP A 123 -2.13 7.14 -4.82
CA TRP A 123 -1.11 6.23 -4.28
C TRP A 123 -0.51 5.35 -5.37
N SER A 124 -1.34 4.75 -6.22
CA SER A 124 -0.85 3.86 -7.28
C SER A 124 0.06 4.60 -8.27
N LYS A 125 -0.30 5.83 -8.65
CA LYS A 125 0.55 6.68 -9.50
C LYS A 125 1.87 7.04 -8.81
N GLY A 126 1.82 7.45 -7.54
CA GLY A 126 3.01 7.82 -6.78
C GLY A 126 3.99 6.65 -6.65
N PHE A 127 3.51 5.44 -6.35
CA PHE A 127 4.31 4.22 -6.31
C PHE A 127 5.00 3.93 -7.65
N VAL A 128 4.27 4.04 -8.77
CA VAL A 128 4.85 3.82 -10.11
C VAL A 128 5.90 4.88 -10.44
N GLN A 129 5.66 6.15 -10.09
CA GLN A 129 6.63 7.23 -10.29
C GLN A 129 7.91 7.00 -9.47
N VAL A 130 7.77 6.64 -8.20
CA VAL A 130 8.89 6.31 -7.31
C VAL A 130 9.66 5.09 -7.84
N ALA A 131 8.95 4.05 -8.29
CA ALA A 131 9.57 2.88 -8.90
C ALA A 131 10.43 3.26 -10.11
N ARG A 132 9.88 4.03 -11.04
CA ARG A 132 10.63 4.47 -12.23
C ARG A 132 11.86 5.31 -11.87
N LYS A 133 11.77 6.14 -10.84
CA LYS A 133 12.84 7.04 -10.41
C LYS A 133 13.95 6.32 -9.64
N LEU A 134 13.59 5.48 -8.66
CA LEU A 134 14.52 4.99 -7.65
C LEU A 134 14.83 3.50 -7.75
N LEU A 135 13.98 2.70 -8.40
CA LEU A 135 14.23 1.25 -8.50
C LEU A 135 15.56 0.91 -9.20
N PRO A 136 15.99 1.58 -10.29
CA PRO A 136 17.31 1.33 -10.87
C PRO A 136 18.45 1.56 -9.87
N GLN A 137 18.36 2.62 -9.06
CA GLN A 137 19.35 2.95 -8.03
C GLN A 137 19.34 1.91 -6.89
N VAL A 138 18.16 1.43 -6.49
CA VAL A 138 18.01 0.35 -5.51
C VAL A 138 18.73 -0.92 -5.99
N TRP A 139 18.58 -1.30 -7.26
CA TRP A 139 19.24 -2.50 -7.79
C TRP A 139 20.75 -2.33 -7.96
N GLN A 140 21.23 -1.12 -8.24
CA GLN A 140 22.66 -0.78 -8.30
C GLN A 140 23.30 -0.58 -6.91
N SER A 141 22.51 -0.43 -5.85
CA SER A 141 23.01 -0.22 -4.50
C SER A 141 23.62 -1.48 -3.87
N SER A 142 24.30 -1.30 -2.73
CA SER A 142 24.84 -2.37 -1.88
C SER A 142 23.79 -3.00 -0.94
N TRP A 143 22.50 -2.71 -1.12
CA TRP A 143 21.44 -3.32 -0.30
C TRP A 143 21.42 -4.85 -0.41
N SER A 144 20.91 -5.51 0.63
CA SER A 144 20.70 -6.95 0.61
C SER A 144 19.70 -7.36 -0.48
N GLY A 145 19.81 -8.61 -0.95
CA GLY A 145 18.85 -9.17 -1.93
C GLY A 145 17.41 -9.12 -1.42
N GLU A 146 17.19 -9.35 -0.12
CA GLU A 146 15.88 -9.22 0.53
C GLU A 146 15.34 -7.78 0.43
N ALA A 147 16.15 -6.78 0.76
CA ALA A 147 15.73 -5.37 0.68
C ALA A 147 15.39 -4.96 -0.76
N LYS A 148 16.18 -5.41 -1.74
CA LYS A 148 15.91 -5.16 -3.17
C LYS A 148 14.60 -5.82 -3.61
N LEU A 149 14.40 -7.09 -3.29
CA LEU A 149 13.22 -7.85 -3.68
C LEU A 149 11.95 -7.30 -3.03
N THR A 150 11.95 -7.13 -1.71
CA THR A 150 10.78 -6.63 -0.96
C THR A 150 10.41 -5.20 -1.36
N THR A 151 11.39 -4.34 -1.64
CA THR A 151 11.13 -2.99 -2.18
C THR A 151 10.53 -3.06 -3.58
N THR A 152 11.08 -3.92 -4.45
CA THR A 152 10.55 -4.13 -5.81
C THR A 152 9.10 -4.61 -5.78
N VAL A 153 8.80 -5.62 -4.96
CA VAL A 153 7.45 -6.18 -4.82
C VAL A 153 6.49 -5.12 -4.26
N ALA A 154 6.90 -4.36 -3.25
CA ALA A 154 6.06 -3.33 -2.65
C ALA A 154 5.75 -2.18 -3.61
N LEU A 155 6.71 -1.78 -4.44
CA LEU A 155 6.49 -0.77 -5.48
C LEU A 155 5.64 -1.35 -6.63
N GLY A 156 5.88 -2.61 -7.00
CA GLY A 156 5.21 -3.32 -8.08
C GLY A 156 3.79 -3.80 -7.76
N GLN A 157 3.36 -3.79 -6.50
CA GLN A 157 2.03 -4.26 -6.09
C GLN A 157 0.89 -3.56 -6.86
N GLN A 158 1.12 -2.32 -7.30
CA GLN A 158 0.14 -1.53 -8.06
C GLN A 158 -0.16 -2.10 -9.45
N LEU A 159 0.69 -2.99 -9.96
CA LEU A 159 0.49 -3.69 -11.24
C LEU A 159 -0.67 -4.71 -11.18
N VAL A 160 -1.15 -5.05 -9.98
CA VAL A 160 -2.33 -5.91 -9.82
C VAL A 160 -3.55 -5.32 -10.53
N PHE A 161 -3.74 -3.99 -10.47
CA PHE A 161 -4.91 -3.33 -11.08
C PHE A 161 -4.93 -3.44 -12.61
N PRO A 162 -3.89 -3.04 -13.36
CA PRO A 162 -3.90 -3.24 -14.81
C PRO A 162 -3.91 -4.72 -15.22
N ALA A 163 -3.23 -5.60 -14.49
CA ALA A 163 -3.27 -7.04 -14.76
C ALA A 163 -4.70 -7.61 -14.64
N LEU A 164 -5.46 -7.15 -13.64
CA LEU A 164 -6.87 -7.53 -13.46
C LEU A 164 -7.75 -7.06 -14.61
N VAL A 165 -7.54 -5.84 -15.11
CA VAL A 165 -8.31 -5.33 -16.26
C VAL A 165 -8.03 -6.16 -17.51
N VAL A 166 -6.77 -6.51 -17.78
CA VAL A 166 -6.41 -7.39 -18.90
C VAL A 166 -7.08 -8.77 -18.75
N GLY A 167 -7.03 -9.35 -17.54
CA GLY A 167 -7.71 -10.60 -17.24
C GLY A 167 -9.21 -10.52 -17.50
N ALA A 168 -9.88 -9.49 -16.98
CA ALA A 168 -11.32 -9.28 -17.15
C ALA A 168 -11.71 -9.11 -18.63
N VAL A 169 -10.94 -8.35 -19.41
CA VAL A 169 -11.16 -8.21 -20.86
C VAL A 169 -11.01 -9.56 -21.56
N GLY A 170 -10.00 -10.36 -21.20
CA GLY A 170 -9.83 -11.71 -21.73
C GLY A 170 -11.03 -12.64 -21.45
N LEU A 171 -11.58 -12.58 -20.23
CA LEU A 171 -12.79 -13.34 -19.87
C LEU A 171 -14.00 -12.92 -20.72
N VAL A 172 -14.20 -11.61 -20.91
CA VAL A 172 -15.32 -11.08 -21.72
C VAL A 172 -15.17 -11.48 -23.19
N LEU A 173 -13.97 -11.33 -23.77
CA LEU A 173 -13.71 -11.74 -25.15
C LEU A 173 -13.91 -13.24 -25.36
N SER A 174 -13.56 -14.07 -24.37
CA SER A 174 -13.85 -15.51 -24.43
C SER A 174 -15.34 -15.79 -24.55
N ILE A 175 -16.16 -15.12 -23.73
CA ILE A 175 -17.62 -15.31 -23.72
C ILE A 175 -18.22 -14.85 -25.05
N ILE A 176 -17.81 -13.70 -25.55
CA ILE A 176 -18.30 -13.16 -26.83
C ILE A 176 -17.90 -14.09 -27.98
N GLY A 177 -16.65 -14.57 -28.01
CA GLY A 177 -16.14 -15.38 -29.10
C GLY A 177 -16.68 -16.82 -29.14
N HIS A 178 -16.95 -17.42 -27.99
CA HIS A 178 -17.34 -18.84 -27.89
C HIS A 178 -18.77 -19.07 -27.41
N GLY A 179 -19.50 -18.01 -27.05
CA GLY A 179 -20.82 -18.08 -26.41
C GLY A 179 -20.81 -18.56 -24.96
N HIS A 180 -19.63 -18.93 -24.42
CA HIS A 180 -19.43 -19.38 -23.05
C HIS A 180 -17.99 -19.14 -22.60
N LEU A 181 -17.74 -19.20 -21.29
CA LEU A 181 -16.38 -19.12 -20.75
C LEU A 181 -15.66 -20.46 -20.95
N THR A 182 -14.58 -20.47 -21.73
CA THR A 182 -13.87 -21.73 -22.01
C THR A 182 -13.22 -22.30 -20.75
N GLY A 183 -12.91 -23.60 -20.76
CA GLY A 183 -12.31 -24.29 -19.62
C GLY A 183 -11.01 -23.64 -19.13
N PHE A 184 -10.17 -23.16 -20.05
CA PHE A 184 -8.93 -22.45 -19.74
C PHE A 184 -9.18 -21.17 -18.94
N PHE A 185 -10.07 -20.30 -19.41
CA PHE A 185 -10.40 -19.05 -18.73
C PHE A 185 -11.13 -19.27 -17.39
N ARG A 186 -11.99 -20.30 -17.32
CA ARG A 186 -12.60 -20.75 -16.05
C ARG A 186 -11.54 -21.16 -15.04
N PHE A 187 -10.54 -21.95 -15.47
CA PHE A 187 -9.44 -22.37 -14.61
C PHE A 187 -8.64 -21.17 -14.09
N LEU A 188 -8.27 -20.22 -14.95
CA LEU A 188 -7.56 -19.01 -14.55
C LEU A 188 -8.36 -18.15 -13.57
N LEU A 189 -9.68 -18.00 -13.77
CA LEU A 189 -10.55 -17.29 -12.86
C LEU A 189 -10.55 -17.92 -11.46
N TRP A 190 -10.68 -19.25 -11.37
CA TRP A 190 -10.62 -19.97 -10.10
C TRP A 190 -9.25 -19.88 -9.43
N LEU A 191 -8.17 -20.05 -10.19
CA LEU A 191 -6.80 -19.90 -9.70
C LEU A 191 -6.59 -18.50 -9.11
N TRP A 192 -7.10 -17.47 -9.80
CA TRP A 192 -7.02 -16.10 -9.32
C TRP A 192 -7.85 -15.87 -8.05
N LEU A 193 -9.11 -16.30 -8.01
CA LEU A 193 -9.98 -16.15 -6.83
C LEU A 193 -9.39 -16.84 -5.59
N LEU A 194 -8.90 -18.07 -5.75
CA LEU A 194 -8.28 -18.83 -4.66
C LEU A 194 -6.96 -18.18 -4.22
N GLY A 195 -6.12 -17.76 -5.16
CA GLY A 195 -4.87 -17.05 -4.87
C GLY A 195 -5.11 -15.73 -4.14
N LEU A 196 -6.11 -14.95 -4.58
CA LEU A 196 -6.51 -13.71 -3.93
C LEU A 196 -6.97 -13.96 -2.49
N MET A 197 -7.83 -14.95 -2.27
CA MET A 197 -8.31 -15.27 -0.92
C MET A 197 -7.19 -15.78 -0.02
N ALA A 198 -6.25 -16.57 -0.56
CA ALA A 198 -5.08 -17.04 0.17
C ALA A 198 -4.16 -15.89 0.58
N VAL A 199 -3.87 -14.95 -0.34
CA VAL A 199 -3.06 -13.77 -0.06
C VAL A 199 -3.76 -12.84 0.93
N LEU A 200 -5.06 -12.57 0.73
CA LEU A 200 -5.86 -11.76 1.64
C LEU A 200 -5.84 -12.37 3.05
N PHE A 201 -6.04 -13.68 3.15
CA PHE A 201 -6.00 -14.36 4.44
C PHE A 201 -4.61 -14.32 5.07
N GLY A 202 -3.58 -14.70 4.34
CA GLY A 202 -2.21 -14.76 4.85
C GLY A 202 -1.67 -13.40 5.31
N THR A 203 -2.11 -12.31 4.67
CA THR A 203 -1.68 -10.95 5.03
C THR A 203 -2.51 -10.33 6.14
N THR A 204 -3.84 -10.52 6.14
CA THR A 204 -4.73 -9.79 7.05
C THR A 204 -5.07 -10.52 8.35
N TRP A 205 -5.00 -11.86 8.38
CA TRP A 205 -5.37 -12.65 9.55
C TRP A 205 -4.48 -12.35 10.77
N ALA A 206 -3.16 -12.27 10.56
CA ALA A 206 -2.22 -11.95 11.63
C ALA A 206 -2.48 -10.55 12.21
N GLY A 207 -2.77 -9.55 11.36
CA GLY A 207 -3.14 -8.20 11.79
C GLY A 207 -4.44 -8.17 12.58
N TRP A 208 -5.47 -8.88 12.10
CA TRP A 208 -6.76 -9.02 12.77
C TRP A 208 -6.61 -9.57 14.21
N HIS A 209 -5.82 -10.63 14.37
CA HIS A 209 -5.56 -11.24 15.68
C HIS A 209 -4.70 -10.35 16.57
N ARG A 210 -3.60 -9.80 16.03
CA ARG A 210 -2.67 -8.96 16.78
C ARG A 210 -3.35 -7.72 17.35
N LEU A 211 -4.29 -7.13 16.61
CA LEU A 211 -5.05 -5.96 17.02
C LEU A 211 -6.39 -6.29 17.72
N ARG A 212 -6.68 -7.57 17.95
CA ARG A 212 -7.89 -8.06 18.65
C ARG A 212 -9.19 -7.48 18.08
N ARG A 213 -9.35 -7.50 16.75
CA ARG A 213 -10.48 -6.86 16.04
C ARG A 213 -11.84 -7.56 16.21
N GLY A 214 -11.87 -8.72 16.86
CA GLY A 214 -13.11 -9.41 17.24
C GLY A 214 -13.19 -10.85 16.73
N ALA A 215 -14.42 -11.36 16.68
CA ALA A 215 -14.68 -12.76 16.36
C ALA A 215 -14.33 -13.12 14.90
N PRO A 216 -13.87 -14.37 14.64
CA PRO A 216 -13.56 -14.85 13.29
C PRO A 216 -14.69 -14.70 12.26
N GLY A 217 -15.96 -14.81 12.66
CA GLY A 217 -17.10 -14.64 11.75
C GLY A 217 -17.17 -13.25 11.12
N ARG A 218 -16.83 -12.19 11.88
CA ARG A 218 -16.78 -10.81 11.37
C ARG A 218 -15.64 -10.61 10.40
N TYR A 219 -14.51 -11.27 10.67
CA TYR A 219 -13.38 -11.30 9.74
C TYR A 219 -13.79 -11.88 8.40
N VAL A 220 -14.43 -13.06 8.39
CA VAL A 220 -14.87 -13.72 7.14
C VAL A 220 -15.82 -12.83 6.35
N ALA A 221 -16.84 -12.25 7.01
CA ALA A 221 -17.78 -11.34 6.36
C ALA A 221 -17.09 -10.12 5.73
N THR A 222 -16.10 -9.55 6.43
CA THR A 222 -15.33 -8.41 5.92
C THR A 222 -14.41 -8.82 4.76
N ALA A 223 -13.68 -9.92 4.91
CA ALA A 223 -12.76 -10.43 3.90
C ALA A 223 -13.47 -10.78 2.58
N LEU A 224 -14.68 -11.33 2.64
CA LEU A 224 -15.49 -11.63 1.45
C LEU A 224 -15.91 -10.37 0.66
N SER A 225 -15.92 -9.19 1.28
CA SER A 225 -16.22 -7.93 0.58
C SER A 225 -15.01 -7.35 -0.18
N VAL A 226 -13.79 -7.76 0.17
CA VAL A 226 -12.55 -7.19 -0.38
C VAL A 226 -12.34 -7.51 -1.87
N PRO A 227 -12.60 -8.73 -2.39
CA PRO A 227 -12.46 -9.01 -3.81
C PRO A 227 -13.28 -8.08 -4.71
N ALA A 228 -14.54 -7.83 -4.37
CA ALA A 228 -15.39 -6.91 -5.13
C ALA A 228 -14.84 -5.48 -5.13
N LEU A 229 -14.33 -5.03 -3.97
CA LEU A 229 -13.66 -3.73 -3.85
C LEU A 229 -12.39 -3.66 -4.73
N ILE A 230 -11.57 -4.71 -4.75
CA ILE A 230 -10.36 -4.76 -5.59
C ILE A 230 -10.71 -4.69 -7.07
N VAL A 231 -11.76 -5.41 -7.52
CA VAL A 231 -12.23 -5.34 -8.91
C VAL A 231 -12.70 -3.93 -9.25
N TYR A 232 -13.49 -3.29 -8.38
CA TYR A 232 -13.90 -1.90 -8.56
C TYR A 232 -12.70 -0.96 -8.71
N LEU A 233 -11.72 -1.04 -7.80
CA LEU A 233 -10.50 -0.22 -7.85
C LEU A 233 -9.67 -0.50 -9.11
N ALA A 234 -9.60 -1.75 -9.57
CA ALA A 234 -8.88 -2.11 -10.78
C ALA A 234 -9.47 -1.39 -12.00
N VAL A 235 -10.79 -1.47 -12.17
CA VAL A 235 -11.50 -0.80 -13.27
C VAL A 235 -11.36 0.73 -13.17
N ALA A 236 -11.54 1.30 -11.98
CA ALA A 236 -11.49 2.73 -11.77
C ALA A 236 -10.08 3.34 -11.95
N ASN A 237 -9.02 2.60 -11.61
CA ASN A 237 -7.67 3.15 -11.53
C ASN A 237 -6.69 2.68 -12.62
N ALA A 238 -6.96 1.58 -13.34
CA ALA A 238 -6.01 1.00 -14.29
C ALA A 238 -5.50 1.99 -15.35
N GLY A 239 -6.39 2.77 -15.97
CA GLY A 239 -5.99 3.76 -16.97
C GLY A 239 -5.06 4.83 -16.39
N ALA A 240 -5.33 5.24 -15.15
CA ALA A 240 -4.55 6.24 -14.43
C ALA A 240 -3.13 5.73 -14.09
N ILE A 241 -3.01 4.44 -13.74
CA ILE A 241 -1.75 3.76 -13.43
C ILE A 241 -0.90 3.60 -14.69
N ILE A 242 -1.50 3.12 -15.78
CA ILE A 242 -0.84 2.98 -17.08
C ILE A 242 -0.32 4.35 -17.55
N ALA A 243 -1.14 5.41 -17.45
CA ALA A 243 -0.73 6.76 -17.81
C ALA A 243 0.49 7.26 -17.02
N ALA A 244 0.56 6.99 -15.72
CA ALA A 244 1.72 7.34 -14.89
C ALA A 244 2.97 6.52 -15.25
N ALA A 245 2.80 5.24 -15.62
CA ALA A 245 3.89 4.40 -16.12
C ALA A 245 4.53 4.97 -17.40
N PHE A 246 3.76 5.69 -18.23
CA PHE A 246 4.24 6.41 -19.41
C PHE A 246 4.62 7.88 -19.16
N GLY A 247 4.56 8.36 -17.91
CA GLY A 247 5.11 9.66 -17.52
C GLY A 247 4.15 10.85 -17.65
N ARG A 248 2.85 10.61 -17.79
CA ARG A 248 1.87 11.70 -17.74
C ARG A 248 1.76 12.26 -16.33
N LYS A 249 1.98 13.57 -16.18
CA LYS A 249 1.80 14.29 -14.90
C LYS A 249 0.29 14.39 -14.58
N THR A 250 -0.09 14.10 -13.33
CA THR A 250 -1.45 14.36 -12.83
C THR A 250 -1.34 15.31 -11.64
N GLU A 251 -2.22 16.31 -11.57
CA GLU A 251 -2.30 17.20 -10.42
C GLU A 251 -2.77 16.48 -9.14
N PHE A 252 -2.27 16.98 -8.00
CA PHE A 252 -2.64 16.49 -6.69
C PHE A 252 -3.97 17.12 -6.25
N ASN A 253 -5.06 16.34 -6.27
CA ASN A 253 -6.34 16.76 -5.69
C ASN A 253 -6.52 16.12 -4.31
N ARG A 254 -6.81 16.90 -3.26
CA ARG A 254 -6.93 16.40 -1.86
C ARG A 254 -8.24 15.62 -1.67
N THR A 255 -8.17 14.52 -0.91
CA THR A 255 -9.39 13.80 -0.49
C THR A 255 -10.09 14.59 0.61
N PRO A 256 -11.41 14.83 0.53
CA PRO A 256 -12.16 15.50 1.60
C PRO A 256 -12.07 14.72 2.92
N LYS A 257 -11.98 15.42 4.04
CA LYS A 257 -12.09 14.84 5.40
C LYS A 257 -13.35 15.38 6.05
N THR A 258 -14.13 14.50 6.68
CA THR A 258 -15.41 14.88 7.31
C THR A 258 -15.24 15.45 8.71
N GLY A 259 -14.09 15.24 9.37
CA GLY A 259 -13.73 15.94 10.60
C GLY A 259 -14.63 15.62 11.79
N THR A 260 -15.04 14.34 11.92
CA THR A 260 -15.82 13.85 13.06
C THR A 260 -14.94 13.31 14.17
#